data_AF-A0A519P7X9-F1
#
_entry.id   AF-A0A519P7X9-F1
#
_cell.length_a   1.000
_cell.length_b   1.000
_cell.length_c   1.000
_cell.angle_alpha   90.00
_cell.angle_beta   90.00
_cell.angle_gamma   90.00
#
_symmetry.space_group_name_H-M   'P 1'
#
loop_
_entity.id
_entity.type
_entity.pdbx_description
1 polymer ?
#
loop_
_entity_poly.entity_id
_entity_poly.type
_entity_poly.pdbx_seq_one_letter_code
_entity_poly.pdbx_strand_id
1 'polypeptide(L)'
;MSTETLHLNIDRADGSLQRLIGLVERRGFHIDGITMSDEGAARRIELAVRGRDDARCTRTLSRQIDKLFGVTRVGASAQTFHPEVAA
;
A
#
# COMPACT_ATOMS: atom_id res chain seq x y z
N MET A 1 -2.45 -17.56 -7.42
CA MET A 1 -2.46 -16.08 -7.32
C MET A 1 -1.48 -15.66 -6.25
N SER A 2 -0.44 -14.90 -6.62
CA SER A 2 0.60 -14.44 -5.68
C SER A 2 0.14 -13.20 -4.91
N THR A 3 0.58 -13.08 -3.66
CA THR A 3 0.37 -11.89 -2.84
C THR A 3 1.47 -10.87 -3.14
N GLU A 4 1.10 -9.61 -3.38
CA GLU A 4 2.01 -8.49 -3.59
C GLU A 4 1.88 -7.47 -2.47
N THR A 5 3.00 -6.85 -2.09
CA THR A 5 3.03 -5.85 -1.01
C THR A 5 3.17 -4.45 -1.58
N LEU A 6 2.28 -3.54 -1.15
CA LEU A 6 2.25 -2.14 -1.53
C LEU A 6 2.68 -1.28 -0.33
N HIS A 7 3.70 -0.45 -0.52
CA HIS A 7 4.14 0.52 0.49
C HIS A 7 3.53 1.89 0.22
N LEU A 8 2.86 2.44 1.22
CA LEU A 8 2.01 3.63 1.10
C LEU A 8 2.24 4.55 2.30
N ASN A 9 2.12 5.84 2.09
CA ASN A 9 1.92 6.81 3.15
C ASN A 9 0.48 7.30 3.09
N ILE A 10 -0.18 7.38 4.23
CA ILE A 10 -1.54 7.92 4.34
C ILE A 10 -1.55 9.10 5.31
N ASP A 11 -2.42 10.05 5.02
CA ASP A 11 -2.70 11.14 5.94
C ASP A 11 -3.27 10.59 7.25
N ARG A 12 -2.99 11.27 8.35
CA ARG A 12 -3.61 10.96 9.65
C ARG A 12 -5.11 11.29 9.69
N ALA A 13 -5.61 11.98 8.66
CA ALA A 13 -7.01 12.37 8.52
C ALA A 13 -7.94 11.16 8.42
N ASP A 14 -9.12 11.30 9.01
CA ASP A 14 -10.14 10.25 8.99
C ASP A 14 -10.55 9.88 7.55
N GLY A 15 -10.55 8.58 7.29
CA GLY A 15 -11.08 7.99 6.07
C GLY A 15 -10.05 7.69 4.96
N SER A 16 -8.78 8.11 5.04
CA SER A 16 -7.78 7.74 4.01
C SER A 16 -7.57 6.22 3.96
N LEU A 17 -7.43 5.58 5.12
CA LEU A 17 -7.36 4.12 5.24
C LEU A 17 -8.64 3.43 4.74
N GLN A 18 -9.81 3.96 5.13
CA GLN A 18 -11.09 3.39 4.71
C GLN A 18 -11.28 3.46 3.19
N ARG A 19 -10.92 4.58 2.56
CA ARG A 19 -10.96 4.75 1.09
C ARG A 19 -10.00 3.77 0.39
N LEU A 20 -8.80 3.59 0.95
CA LEU A 20 -7.82 2.61 0.44
C LEU A 20 -8.37 1.18 0.48
N ILE A 21 -8.86 0.74 1.65
CA ILE A 21 -9.44 -0.60 1.83
C ILE A 21 -10.61 -0.80 0.86
N GLY A 22 -11.55 0.16 0.85
CA GLY A 22 -12.72 0.10 -0.02
C GLY A 22 -12.36 0.07 -1.51
N LEU A 23 -11.30 0.74 -1.95
CA LEU A 23 -10.82 0.65 -3.34
C LEU A 23 -10.31 -0.76 -3.66
N VAL A 24 -9.47 -1.34 -2.79
CA VAL A 24 -8.83 -2.64 -3.00
C VAL A 24 -9.89 -3.74 -3.11
N GLU A 25 -10.82 -3.81 -2.15
CA GLU A 25 -11.89 -4.81 -2.14
C GLU A 25 -12.83 -4.68 -3.35
N ARG A 26 -13.26 -3.46 -3.68
CA ARG A 26 -14.16 -3.19 -4.83
C ARG A 26 -13.53 -3.52 -6.17
N ARG A 27 -12.20 -3.61 -6.26
CA ARG A 27 -11.48 -4.00 -7.49
C ARG A 27 -11.22 -5.49 -7.60
N GLY A 28 -11.69 -6.27 -6.64
CA GLY A 28 -11.55 -7.72 -6.63
C GLY A 28 -10.19 -8.17 -6.14
N PHE A 29 -9.57 -7.41 -5.23
CA PHE A 29 -8.37 -7.83 -4.51
C PHE A 29 -8.75 -8.20 -3.08
N HIS A 30 -8.16 -9.29 -2.59
CA HIS A 30 -8.15 -9.65 -1.19
C HIS A 30 -7.01 -8.92 -0.49
N ILE A 31 -7.26 -8.50 0.74
CA ILE A 31 -6.23 -8.00 1.64
C ILE A 31 -5.78 -9.18 2.49
N ASP A 32 -4.55 -9.64 2.29
CA ASP A 32 -3.98 -10.73 3.07
C ASP A 32 -3.31 -10.20 4.36
N GLY A 33 -2.97 -8.91 4.42
CA GLY A 33 -2.41 -8.29 5.62
C GLY A 33 -2.25 -6.76 5.50
N ILE A 34 -2.27 -6.10 6.66
CA ILE A 34 -2.00 -4.66 6.80
C ILE A 34 -1.05 -4.47 7.97
N THR A 35 0.10 -3.85 7.72
CA THR A 35 1.01 -3.34 8.75
C THR A 35 0.97 -1.81 8.72
N MET A 36 0.90 -1.18 9.89
CA MET A 36 0.86 0.27 10.03
C MET A 36 1.91 0.74 11.02
N SER A 37 2.67 1.77 10.63
CA SER A 37 3.67 2.43 11.46
C SER A 37 3.43 3.95 11.44
N ASP A 38 3.64 4.62 12.58
CA ASP A 38 3.54 6.08 12.66
C ASP A 38 4.84 6.72 12.15
N GLU A 39 4.73 7.72 11.28
CA GLU A 39 5.87 8.44 10.70
C GLU A 39 5.59 9.95 10.81
N GLY A 40 5.52 10.43 12.05
CA GLY A 40 5.30 11.83 12.39
C GLY A 40 3.98 12.37 11.85
N ALA A 41 4.04 13.17 10.77
CA ALA A 41 2.86 13.81 10.19
C ALA A 41 1.98 12.85 9.35
N ALA A 42 2.50 11.69 8.96
CA ALA A 42 1.79 10.68 8.18
C ALA A 42 1.90 9.29 8.83
N ARG A 43 1.16 8.32 8.29
CA ARG A 43 1.31 6.91 8.66
C ARG A 43 1.83 6.11 7.46
N ARG A 44 2.82 5.27 7.69
CA ARG A 44 3.29 4.30 6.71
C ARG A 44 2.45 3.03 6.81
N ILE A 45 2.00 2.56 5.67
CA ILE A 45 1.19 1.34 5.50
C ILE A 45 1.94 0.40 4.58
N GLU A 46 2.03 -0.86 5.00
CA GLU A 46 2.38 -1.99 4.14
C GLU A 46 1.11 -2.81 3.93
N LEU A 47 0.67 -2.90 2.68
CA LEU A 47 -0.58 -3.54 2.31
C LEU A 47 -0.29 -4.76 1.44
N ALA A 48 -0.51 -5.94 1.98
CA ALA A 48 -0.42 -7.19 1.24
C ALA A 48 -1.76 -7.47 0.54
N VAL A 49 -1.74 -7.50 -0.79
CA VAL A 49 -2.92 -7.75 -1.63
C VAL A 49 -2.73 -8.96 -2.52
N ARG A 50 -3.82 -9.68 -2.78
CA ARG A 50 -3.84 -10.79 -3.73
C ARG A 50 -5.05 -10.66 -4.64
N GLY A 51 -4.84 -10.82 -5.94
CA GLY A 51 -5.93 -10.87 -6.89
C GLY A 51 -6.92 -11.99 -6.54
N ARG A 52 -8.21 -11.76 -6.78
CA ARG A 52 -9.22 -12.82 -6.69
C ARG A 52 -9.18 -13.78 -7.88
N ASP A 53 -8.75 -13.29 -9.04
CA ASP A 53 -8.62 -14.00 -10.31
C ASP A 53 -7.44 -13.46 -11.13
N ASP A 54 -6.93 -14.25 -12.09
CA ASP A 54 -5.75 -13.91 -12.91
C ASP A 54 -5.94 -12.66 -13.79
N ALA A 55 -7.16 -12.13 -13.93
CA ALA A 55 -7.40 -10.87 -14.63
C ALA A 55 -7.12 -9.63 -13.77
N ARG A 56 -6.84 -9.79 -12.46
CA ARG A 56 -6.50 -8.69 -11.57
C ARG A 56 -5.03 -8.28 -11.72
N CYS A 57 -4.79 -7.02 -12.08
CA CYS A 57 -3.44 -6.48 -12.27
C CYS A 57 -3.09 -5.43 -11.21
N THR A 58 -2.06 -5.67 -10.41
CA THR A 58 -1.56 -4.77 -9.35
C THR A 58 -1.06 -3.43 -9.89
N ARG A 59 -0.59 -3.39 -11.15
CA ARG A 59 -0.24 -2.12 -11.84
C ARG A 59 -1.46 -1.23 -12.06
N THR A 60 -2.63 -1.81 -12.38
CA THR A 60 -3.88 -1.04 -12.53
C THR A 60 -4.39 -0.56 -11.18
N LEU A 61 -4.33 -1.41 -10.16
CA LEU A 61 -4.66 -1.03 -8.78
C LEU A 61 -3.79 0.14 -8.31
N SER A 62 -2.48 0.07 -8.57
CA SER A 62 -1.53 1.13 -8.22
C SER A 62 -1.91 2.49 -8.79
N ARG A 63 -2.26 2.57 -10.09
CA ARG A 63 -2.70 3.83 -10.73
C ARG A 63 -4.01 4.37 -10.17
N GLN A 64 -4.85 3.52 -9.58
CA GLN A 64 -6.09 3.94 -8.95
C GLN A 64 -5.85 4.44 -7.53
N ILE A 65 -4.91 3.82 -6.81
CA ILE A 65 -4.42 4.30 -5.52
C ILE A 65 -3.83 5.70 -5.67
N ASP A 66 -3.08 5.96 -6.74
CA ASP A 66 -2.50 7.28 -7.05
C ASP A 66 -3.57 8.40 -7.19
N LYS A 67 -4.85 8.05 -7.32
CA LYS A 67 -5.97 9.00 -7.41
C LYS A 67 -6.71 9.20 -6.08
N LEU A 68 -6.34 8.48 -5.02
CA LEU A 68 -6.97 8.62 -3.72
C LEU A 68 -6.41 9.86 -3.00
N PHE A 69 -7.32 10.68 -2.48
CA PHE A 69 -6.95 11.79 -1.61
C PHE A 69 -6.38 11.26 -0.28
N GLY A 70 -5.26 11.83 0.15
CA GLY A 70 -4.59 11.47 1.40
C GLY A 70 -3.92 10.10 1.41
N VAL A 71 -3.62 9.56 0.22
CA VAL A 71 -2.82 8.35 0.03
C VAL A 71 -1.73 8.63 -1.00
N THR A 72 -0.49 8.34 -0.66
CA THR A 72 0.67 8.48 -1.54
C THR A 72 1.43 7.17 -1.59
N ARG A 73 1.74 6.67 -2.78
CA ARG A 73 2.61 5.49 -2.91
C ARG A 73 4.04 5.85 -2.56
N VAL A 74 4.66 5.06 -1.69
CA VAL A 74 6.11 5.09 -1.51
C VAL A 74 6.66 4.23 -2.63
N GLY A 75 7.26 4.88 -3.64
CA GLY A 75 7.79 4.17 -4.79
C GLY A 75 8.73 3.05 -4.38
N ALA A 76 8.70 1.93 -5.11
CA ALA A 76 9.78 0.95 -5.13
C ALA A 76 10.98 1.54 -5.90
N SER A 77 11.44 2.73 -5.53
CA SER A 77 12.81 3.14 -5.83
C SER A 77 13.66 2.47 -4.76
N ALA A 78 14.37 1.43 -5.16
CA ALA A 78 15.47 0.77 -4.45
C ALA A 78 15.93 1.52 -3.19
N GLN A 79 15.35 1.22 -2.03
CA GLN A 79 16.11 1.31 -0.80
C GLN A 79 16.61 -0.10 -0.56
N THR A 80 17.76 -0.39 -1.17
CA THR A 80 18.69 -1.35 -0.58
C THR A 80 18.92 -0.84 0.83
N PHE A 81 18.28 -1.47 1.81
CA PHE A 81 18.70 -1.33 3.19
C PHE A 81 20.14 -1.87 3.24
N HIS A 82 21.12 -0.97 3.17
CA HIS A 82 22.46 -1.27 3.68
C HIS A 82 22.31 -1.16 5.20
N PRO A 83 22.36 -2.26 5.97
CA PRO A 83 22.71 -2.12 7.37
C PRO A 83 24.14 -1.59 7.41
N GLU A 84 24.31 -0.30 7.61
CA GLU A 84 25.55 0.24 8.15
C GLU A 84 25.69 -0.37 9.55
N VAL A 85 26.50 -1.44 9.61
CA VAL A 85 27.02 -1.97 10.86
C VAL A 85 28.00 -0.93 11.40
N ALA A 86 27.49 -0.06 12.26
CA ALA A 86 28.30 0.69 13.19
C ALA A 86 28.80 -0.27 14.28
N ALA A 87 30.11 -0.19 14.53
CA ALA A 87 30.94 -0.84 15.55
C ALA A 87 31.54 -2.22 15.20
#